data_AF-A0A834DBT2-F1
#
_entry.id   AF-A0A834DBT2-F1
#
_cell.length_a   1.000
_cell.length_b   1.000
_cell.length_c   1.000
_cell.angle_alpha   90.00
_cell.angle_beta   90.00
_cell.angle_gamma   90.00
#
_symmetry.space_group_name_H-M   'P 1'
#
loop_
_entity.id
_entity.type
_entity.pdbx_description
1 polymer ?
#
loop_
_entity_poly.entity_id
_entity_poly.type
_entity_poly.pdbx_seq_one_letter_code
_entity_poly.pdbx_strand_id
1 'polypeptide(L)'
;MSNEKCLFYRSHLRNRPSKNLRVQYKWQIYGCPLRLDFKEKFHPLIELHNSEGFVEEVKANFIVWEIHGRDDYSFNTTMKKTGCLHEAQTWKSMTELNKDLPLEKVWGPENYRHCFSYAIGKPGDLNQPYEIINKSNYNHLVWPMYHTGMYVFQVKILDPNYSFCNFTAIFAIEVYGVIPSPSGYLVASFLFFLMLLFFSILVLSYFHYMRIYKQYIYEPQYKIRRRQKNS
;
A
#
# COMPACT_ATOMS: atom_id res chain seq x y z
N MET A 1 -6.52 6.84 31.14
CA MET A 1 -6.60 6.03 29.90
C MET A 1 -6.40 6.97 28.72
N SER A 2 -5.36 6.77 27.92
CA SER A 2 -5.12 7.57 26.71
C SER A 2 -6.27 7.34 25.73
N ASN A 3 -7.06 8.38 25.45
CA ASN A 3 -8.12 8.35 24.45
C ASN A 3 -7.51 8.57 23.06
N GLU A 4 -6.89 7.53 22.53
CA GLU A 4 -6.29 7.60 21.21
C GLU A 4 -7.40 7.52 20.14
N LYS A 5 -7.49 8.58 19.34
CA LYS A 5 -8.46 8.70 18.25
C LYS A 5 -7.71 8.54 16.94
N CYS A 6 -8.10 7.54 16.16
CA CYS A 6 -7.58 7.33 14.82
C CYS A 6 -8.47 8.06 13.81
N LEU A 7 -7.85 8.76 12.86
CA LEU A 7 -8.54 9.40 11.74
C LEU A 7 -8.29 8.57 10.47
N PHE A 8 -9.36 8.08 9.85
CA PHE A 8 -9.30 7.39 8.57
C PHE A 8 -9.85 8.28 7.45
N TYR A 9 -9.02 8.52 6.44
CA TYR A 9 -9.44 9.30 5.28
C TYR A 9 -10.45 8.54 4.45
N ARG A 10 -11.46 9.25 3.92
CA ARG A 10 -12.50 8.67 3.06
C ARG A 10 -11.95 7.91 1.84
N SER A 11 -10.78 8.28 1.34
CA SER A 11 -10.06 7.64 0.23
C SER A 11 -9.42 6.30 0.58
N HIS A 12 -9.53 5.83 1.83
CA HIS A 12 -8.99 4.54 2.27
C HIS A 12 -10.10 3.65 2.84
N LEU A 13 -11.36 4.02 2.65
CA LEU A 13 -12.53 3.29 3.15
C LEU A 13 -13.28 2.68 1.97
N ARG A 14 -13.72 1.42 2.11
CA ARG A 14 -14.44 0.62 1.09
C ARG A 14 -15.54 1.40 0.35
N ASN A 15 -16.40 2.08 1.11
CA ASN A 15 -17.58 2.75 0.56
C ASN A 15 -17.33 4.22 0.18
N ARG A 16 -16.09 4.70 0.29
CA ARG A 16 -15.68 6.07 -0.07
C ARG A 16 -16.67 7.13 0.45
N PRO A 17 -16.94 7.18 1.78
CA PRO A 17 -17.95 8.05 2.34
C PRO A 17 -17.63 9.54 2.09
N SER A 18 -18.63 10.41 2.26
CA SER A 18 -18.44 11.86 2.02
C SER A 18 -17.43 12.50 2.98
N LYS A 19 -17.30 11.96 4.20
CA LYS A 19 -16.46 12.49 5.30
C LYS A 19 -15.47 11.45 5.80
N ASN A 20 -14.37 11.92 6.38
CA ASN A 20 -13.39 11.09 7.08
C ASN A 20 -14.01 10.46 8.33
N LEU A 21 -13.60 9.25 8.66
CA LEU A 21 -14.07 8.52 9.82
C LEU A 21 -13.12 8.74 11.01
N ARG A 22 -13.67 9.07 12.18
CA ARG A 22 -12.92 9.14 13.44
C ARG A 22 -13.33 7.98 14.32
N VAL A 23 -12.36 7.14 14.68
CA VAL A 23 -12.58 5.94 15.48
C VAL A 23 -11.78 6.05 16.78
N GLN A 24 -12.39 5.63 17.89
CA GLN A 24 -11.69 5.52 19.17
C GLN A 24 -11.07 4.12 19.27
N TYR A 25 -9.77 4.05 19.55
CA TYR A 25 -9.10 2.78 19.74
C TYR A 25 -9.45 2.17 21.10
N LYS A 26 -9.99 0.95 21.10
CA LYS A 26 -10.43 0.25 22.31
C LYS A 26 -9.34 -0.72 22.81
N TRP A 27 -8.38 -0.18 23.56
CA TRP A 27 -7.24 -0.94 24.12
C TRP A 27 -7.63 -2.25 24.81
N GLN A 28 -8.71 -2.26 25.60
CA GLN A 28 -9.18 -3.45 26.33
C GLN A 28 -9.65 -4.59 25.41
N ILE A 29 -10.05 -4.27 24.18
CA ILE A 29 -10.61 -5.24 23.22
C ILE A 29 -9.57 -5.57 22.15
N TYR A 30 -8.87 -4.57 21.64
CA TYR A 30 -7.96 -4.71 20.50
C TYR A 30 -6.52 -5.05 20.91
N GLY A 31 -6.20 -4.93 22.19
CA GLY A 31 -4.87 -5.20 22.72
C GLY A 31 -3.85 -4.12 22.35
N CYS A 32 -2.58 -4.51 22.32
CA CYS A 32 -1.48 -3.64 21.91
C CYS A 32 -1.25 -3.77 20.40
N PRO A 33 -1.22 -2.66 19.64
CA PRO A 33 -0.88 -2.70 18.22
C PRO A 33 0.50 -3.27 17.94
N LEU A 34 0.61 -4.16 16.96
CA LEU A 34 1.90 -4.55 16.40
C LEU A 34 2.41 -3.43 15.50
N ARG A 35 3.64 -2.97 15.75
CA ARG A 35 4.26 -1.90 14.96
C ARG A 35 5.10 -2.51 13.84
N LEU A 36 4.81 -2.15 12.61
CA LEU A 36 5.49 -2.68 11.42
C LEU A 36 5.96 -1.54 10.51
N ASP A 37 7.15 -1.65 9.95
CA ASP A 37 7.59 -0.77 8.87
C ASP A 37 6.77 -1.07 7.60
N PHE A 38 6.45 -0.04 6.82
CA PHE A 38 5.65 -0.20 5.59
C PHE A 38 6.26 -1.17 4.56
N LYS A 39 7.58 -1.46 4.63
CA LYS A 39 8.26 -2.44 3.78
C LYS A 39 8.07 -3.88 4.27
N GLU A 40 7.76 -4.06 5.55
CA GLU A 40 7.57 -5.37 6.16
C GLU A 40 6.21 -5.94 5.75
N LYS A 41 6.21 -7.20 5.33
CA LYS A 41 5.00 -7.96 5.04
C LYS A 41 4.61 -8.73 6.28
N PHE A 42 3.32 -8.82 6.57
CA PHE A 42 2.85 -9.51 7.77
C PHE A 42 2.11 -10.79 7.41
N HIS A 43 2.56 -11.93 7.92
CA HIS A 43 1.83 -13.19 7.86
C HIS A 43 1.22 -13.47 9.24
N PRO A 44 -0.12 -13.36 9.39
CA PRO A 44 -0.76 -13.71 10.65
C PRO A 44 -0.55 -15.19 10.96
N LEU A 45 -0.02 -15.49 12.15
CA LEU A 45 0.00 -16.83 12.73
C LEU A 45 -1.04 -16.87 13.85
N ILE A 46 -1.92 -17.86 13.81
CA ILE A 46 -3.03 -17.99 14.75
C ILE A 46 -2.79 -19.20 15.63
N GLU A 47 -2.83 -18.98 16.94
CA GLU A 47 -2.71 -20.03 17.94
C GLU A 47 -4.08 -20.26 18.59
N LEU A 48 -4.43 -21.53 18.77
CA LEU A 48 -5.58 -21.94 19.56
C LEU A 48 -5.13 -22.18 20.99
N HIS A 49 -5.80 -21.53 21.93
CA HIS A 49 -5.57 -21.69 23.37
C HIS A 49 -6.85 -22.19 24.05
N ASN A 50 -6.71 -23.05 25.05
CA ASN A 50 -7.77 -23.47 25.95
C ASN A 50 -7.47 -22.99 27.39
N SER A 51 -8.23 -23.47 28.37
CA SER A 51 -8.02 -23.13 29.79
C SER A 51 -6.68 -23.61 30.37
N GLU A 52 -6.07 -24.63 29.75
CA GLU A 52 -4.80 -25.23 30.16
C GLU A 52 -3.60 -24.62 29.42
N GLY A 53 -3.84 -23.80 28.39
CA GLY A 53 -2.83 -23.04 27.65
C GLY A 53 -2.89 -23.29 26.15
N PHE A 54 -1.73 -23.21 25.51
CA PHE A 54 -1.56 -23.43 24.08
C PHE A 54 -1.98 -24.85 23.69
N VAL A 55 -2.82 -24.96 22.66
CA VAL A 55 -3.28 -26.23 22.09
C VAL A 55 -2.51 -26.54 20.82
N GLU A 56 -2.63 -25.65 19.82
CA GLU A 56 -1.96 -25.80 18.54
C GLU A 56 -1.90 -24.50 17.75
N GLU A 57 -1.06 -24.46 16.72
CA GLU A 57 -1.16 -23.46 15.65
C GLU A 57 -2.23 -23.88 14.63
N VAL A 58 -3.15 -22.98 14.33
CA VAL A 58 -4.25 -23.20 13.40
C VAL A 58 -3.72 -23.38 11.98
N LYS A 59 -3.84 -24.61 11.46
CA LYS A 59 -3.45 -24.96 10.08
C LYS A 59 -4.55 -24.69 9.05
N ALA A 60 -5.77 -24.48 9.51
CA ALA A 60 -6.96 -24.25 8.69
C ALA A 60 -6.88 -22.93 7.90
N ASN A 61 -7.69 -22.86 6.84
CA ASN A 61 -7.87 -21.62 6.10
C ASN A 61 -8.66 -20.61 6.94
N PHE A 62 -8.20 -19.36 6.97
CA PHE A 62 -8.87 -18.25 7.63
C PHE A 62 -8.79 -16.98 6.77
N ILE A 63 -9.62 -16.01 7.11
CA ILE A 63 -9.61 -14.67 6.52
C ILE A 63 -9.33 -13.62 7.57
N VAL A 64 -8.85 -12.48 7.09
CA VAL A 64 -8.74 -11.25 7.87
C VAL A 64 -9.41 -10.11 7.13
N TRP A 65 -10.19 -9.30 7.84
CA TRP A 65 -10.77 -8.08 7.28
C TRP A 65 -10.67 -6.93 8.27
N GLU A 66 -10.52 -5.72 7.75
CA GLU A 66 -10.47 -4.52 8.60
C GLU A 66 -11.90 -4.10 9.01
N ILE A 67 -12.14 -4.04 10.32
CA ILE A 67 -13.49 -3.90 10.90
C ILE A 67 -14.08 -2.49 10.77
N HIS A 68 -13.25 -1.47 10.57
CA HIS A 68 -13.66 -0.08 10.40
C HIS A 68 -13.86 0.30 8.92
N GLY A 69 -13.70 -0.66 8.02
CA GLY A 69 -13.99 -0.49 6.60
C GLY A 69 -12.81 -0.05 5.76
N ARG A 70 -11.58 -0.10 6.26
CA ARG A 70 -10.39 0.19 5.45
C ARG A 70 -10.20 -0.85 4.33
N ASP A 71 -9.72 -0.39 3.18
CA ASP A 71 -9.49 -1.22 1.97
C ASP A 71 -8.17 -0.95 1.25
N ASP A 72 -7.29 -0.19 1.90
CA ASP A 72 -6.03 0.28 1.33
C ASP A 72 -4.85 -0.69 1.54
N TYR A 73 -5.07 -1.80 2.25
CA TYR A 73 -4.14 -2.91 2.36
C TYR A 73 -4.38 -3.95 1.26
N SER A 74 -3.42 -4.84 1.03
CA SER A 74 -3.55 -5.91 0.04
C SER A 74 -2.80 -7.17 0.48
N PHE A 75 -2.72 -8.15 -0.41
CA PHE A 75 -2.03 -9.42 -0.21
C PHE A 75 -0.88 -9.57 -1.21
N ASN A 76 0.22 -10.17 -0.79
CA ASN A 76 1.42 -10.31 -1.62
C ASN A 76 1.31 -11.41 -2.71
N THR A 77 0.35 -12.31 -2.58
CA THR A 77 0.11 -13.43 -3.50
C THR A 77 -1.19 -13.25 -4.27
N THR A 78 -1.28 -13.90 -5.43
CA THR A 78 -2.47 -13.91 -6.28
C THR A 78 -3.07 -15.30 -6.32
N MET A 79 -4.34 -15.40 -6.72
CA MET A 79 -5.02 -16.70 -6.86
C MET A 79 -4.23 -17.65 -7.78
N LYS A 80 -3.67 -17.11 -8.89
CA LYS A 80 -2.81 -17.83 -9.82
C LYS A 80 -1.53 -18.38 -9.17
N LYS A 81 -0.85 -17.58 -8.33
CA LYS A 81 0.38 -18.00 -7.65
C LYS A 81 0.11 -19.08 -6.60
N THR A 82 -1.03 -19.02 -5.94
CA THR A 82 -1.48 -20.04 -4.97
C THR A 82 -1.95 -21.33 -5.66
N GLY A 83 -2.12 -21.34 -6.99
CA GLY A 83 -2.54 -22.52 -7.74
C GLY A 83 -4.06 -22.73 -7.77
N CYS A 84 -4.85 -21.67 -7.57
CA CYS A 84 -6.29 -21.74 -7.75
C CYS A 84 -6.65 -22.14 -9.18
N LEU A 85 -7.61 -23.06 -9.33
CA LEU A 85 -8.14 -23.46 -10.63
C LEU A 85 -9.24 -22.50 -11.11
N HIS A 86 -9.95 -21.88 -10.16
CA HIS A 86 -11.00 -20.89 -10.41
C HIS A 86 -10.85 -19.69 -9.46
N GLU A 87 -11.54 -18.59 -9.77
CA GLU A 87 -11.59 -17.41 -8.91
C GLU A 87 -12.06 -17.80 -7.50
N ALA A 88 -11.23 -17.48 -6.51
CA ALA A 88 -11.56 -17.69 -5.11
C ALA A 88 -12.57 -16.63 -4.65
N GLN A 89 -13.33 -16.95 -3.60
CA GLN A 89 -14.12 -15.95 -2.90
C GLN A 89 -13.22 -14.83 -2.37
N THR A 90 -13.72 -13.59 -2.42
CA THR A 90 -13.06 -12.41 -1.88
C THR A 90 -13.99 -11.73 -0.91
N TRP A 91 -13.45 -10.94 0.01
CA TRP A 91 -14.24 -10.18 0.98
C TRP A 91 -15.23 -9.25 0.26
N LYS A 92 -14.79 -8.66 -0.86
CA LYS A 92 -15.66 -7.83 -1.71
C LYS A 92 -16.82 -8.64 -2.29
N SER A 93 -16.56 -9.78 -2.96
CA SER A 93 -17.64 -10.57 -3.56
C SER A 93 -18.60 -11.12 -2.50
N MET A 94 -18.08 -11.55 -1.36
CA MET A 94 -18.89 -12.07 -0.26
C MET A 94 -19.77 -10.98 0.38
N THR A 95 -19.22 -9.78 0.62
CA THR A 95 -20.02 -8.64 1.14
C THR A 95 -21.05 -8.15 0.13
N GLU A 96 -20.77 -8.22 -1.17
CA GLU A 96 -21.74 -7.85 -2.21
C GLU A 96 -22.87 -8.88 -2.37
N LEU A 97 -22.57 -10.16 -2.18
CA LEU A 97 -23.56 -11.25 -2.20
C LEU A 97 -24.44 -11.26 -0.94
N ASN A 98 -23.90 -10.84 0.21
CA ASN A 98 -24.56 -10.93 1.52
C ASN A 98 -24.76 -9.55 2.17
N LYS A 99 -25.21 -8.55 1.39
CA LYS A 99 -25.34 -7.14 1.86
C LYS A 99 -26.27 -6.97 3.06
N ASP A 100 -27.25 -7.85 3.21
CA ASP A 100 -28.24 -7.80 4.28
C ASP A 100 -27.73 -8.42 5.60
N LEU A 101 -26.58 -9.09 5.58
CA LEU A 101 -25.98 -9.72 6.74
C LEU A 101 -24.99 -8.77 7.45
N PRO A 102 -24.86 -8.87 8.79
CA PRO A 102 -23.78 -8.21 9.50
C PRO A 102 -22.43 -8.77 9.02
N LEU A 103 -21.39 -7.93 9.02
CA LEU A 103 -20.08 -8.25 8.44
C LEU A 103 -19.50 -9.58 8.98
N GLU A 104 -19.71 -9.86 10.26
CA GLU A 104 -19.19 -11.07 10.93
C GLU A 104 -19.84 -12.37 10.41
N LYS A 105 -20.99 -12.28 9.74
CA LYS A 105 -21.75 -13.39 9.15
C LYS A 105 -21.69 -13.45 7.62
N VAL A 106 -21.00 -12.50 6.98
CA VAL A 106 -20.92 -12.43 5.52
C VAL A 106 -20.15 -13.61 4.94
N TRP A 107 -19.04 -13.99 5.57
CA TRP A 107 -18.18 -15.06 5.12
C TRP A 107 -17.77 -15.92 6.30
N GLY A 108 -17.92 -17.23 6.17
CA GLY A 108 -17.60 -18.19 7.22
C GLY A 108 -17.58 -19.63 6.69
N PRO A 109 -17.39 -20.61 7.57
CA PRO A 109 -17.40 -22.03 7.21
C PRO A 109 -18.67 -22.49 6.50
N GLU A 110 -19.80 -21.86 6.79
CA GLU A 110 -21.12 -22.14 6.22
C GLU A 110 -21.22 -21.89 4.71
N ASN A 111 -20.42 -20.98 4.17
CA ASN A 111 -20.48 -20.56 2.77
C ASN A 111 -19.11 -20.54 2.07
N TYR A 112 -18.07 -21.04 2.75
CA TYR A 112 -16.73 -21.15 2.20
C TYR A 112 -16.64 -22.20 1.10
N ARG A 113 -15.98 -21.84 0.00
CA ARG A 113 -15.67 -22.73 -1.12
C ARG A 113 -14.20 -22.59 -1.51
N HIS A 114 -13.49 -23.71 -1.56
CA HIS A 114 -12.08 -23.71 -1.96
C HIS A 114 -11.95 -23.52 -3.49
N CYS A 115 -10.91 -22.82 -3.92
CA CYS A 115 -10.65 -22.51 -5.34
C CYS A 115 -10.00 -23.67 -6.13
N PHE A 116 -9.71 -24.78 -5.46
CA PHE A 116 -9.00 -25.94 -6.04
C PHE A 116 -9.93 -27.03 -6.58
N SER A 117 -11.26 -26.91 -6.38
CA SER A 117 -12.21 -27.86 -6.95
C SER A 117 -12.32 -27.65 -8.45
N TYR A 118 -12.46 -28.73 -9.20
CA TYR A 118 -12.80 -28.67 -10.62
C TYR A 118 -14.21 -28.09 -10.80
N ALA A 119 -14.33 -26.93 -11.43
CA ALA A 119 -15.60 -26.36 -11.84
C ALA A 119 -15.67 -26.26 -13.37
N ILE A 120 -16.83 -26.58 -13.94
CA ILE A 120 -17.05 -26.47 -15.38
C ILE A 120 -17.28 -24.99 -15.71
N GLY A 121 -16.32 -24.36 -16.42
CA GLY A 121 -16.46 -22.96 -16.85
C GLY A 121 -15.13 -22.22 -16.99
N LYS A 122 -15.20 -20.93 -17.36
CA LYS A 122 -14.02 -20.05 -17.39
C LYS A 122 -13.55 -19.77 -15.96
N PRO A 123 -12.24 -19.81 -15.68
CA PRO A 123 -11.69 -19.71 -14.31
C PRO A 123 -11.79 -18.33 -13.64
N GLY A 124 -12.48 -17.35 -14.22
CA GLY A 124 -12.53 -15.98 -13.71
C GLY A 124 -11.18 -15.26 -13.81
N ASP A 125 -10.99 -14.20 -13.01
CA ASP A 125 -9.70 -13.46 -12.97
C ASP A 125 -8.79 -13.95 -11.83
N LEU A 126 -7.83 -14.80 -12.19
CA LEU A 126 -6.87 -15.36 -11.24
C LEU A 126 -5.72 -14.41 -10.87
N ASN A 127 -5.66 -13.20 -11.45
CA ASN A 127 -4.61 -12.23 -11.12
C ASN A 127 -4.96 -11.39 -9.88
N GLN A 128 -6.19 -11.49 -9.39
CA GLN A 128 -6.61 -10.82 -8.17
C GLN A 128 -5.80 -11.33 -6.95
N PRO A 129 -5.63 -10.47 -5.92
CA PRO A 129 -5.03 -10.89 -4.65
C PRO A 129 -5.79 -12.07 -4.04
N TYR A 130 -5.04 -13.03 -3.50
CA TYR A 130 -5.65 -14.13 -2.75
C TYR A 130 -5.83 -13.68 -1.30
N GLU A 131 -7.06 -13.69 -0.77
CA GLU A 131 -7.36 -13.13 0.56
C GLU A 131 -7.43 -14.18 1.68
N ILE A 132 -7.36 -15.46 1.32
CA ILE A 132 -7.39 -16.57 2.26
C ILE A 132 -5.96 -16.85 2.73
N ILE A 133 -5.76 -16.94 4.04
CA ILE A 133 -4.47 -17.24 4.66
C ILE A 133 -4.56 -18.59 5.36
N ASN A 134 -3.48 -19.34 5.32
CA ASN A 134 -3.24 -20.48 6.20
C ASN A 134 -1.77 -20.51 6.58
N LYS A 135 -1.41 -21.34 7.56
CA LYS A 135 -0.03 -21.46 8.06
C LYS A 135 1.04 -21.69 6.98
N SER A 136 0.68 -22.32 5.86
CA SER A 136 1.62 -22.81 4.85
C SER A 136 1.66 -22.02 3.54
N ASN A 137 0.65 -21.20 3.27
CA ASN A 137 0.49 -20.56 1.95
C ASN A 137 1.33 -19.29 1.76
N TYR A 138 2.12 -18.90 2.77
CA TYR A 138 3.00 -17.73 2.78
C TYR A 138 2.33 -16.46 2.22
N ASN A 139 1.03 -16.33 2.40
CA ASN A 139 0.27 -15.17 1.99
C ASN A 139 0.39 -14.10 3.06
N HIS A 140 0.90 -12.92 2.71
CA HIS A 140 1.15 -11.85 3.65
C HIS A 140 0.31 -10.63 3.33
N LEU A 141 -0.14 -9.95 4.37
CA LEU A 141 -0.64 -8.58 4.30
C LEU A 141 0.49 -7.64 3.88
N VAL A 142 0.16 -6.73 2.97
CA VAL A 142 1.04 -5.66 2.50
C VAL A 142 0.34 -4.32 2.62
N TRP A 143 1.15 -3.29 2.86
CA TRP A 143 0.69 -1.96 3.25
C TRP A 143 0.91 -0.94 2.13
N PRO A 144 0.11 0.14 2.09
CA PRO A 144 0.38 1.26 1.20
C PRO A 144 1.65 2.00 1.62
N MET A 145 2.47 2.40 0.65
CA MET A 145 3.78 3.04 0.92
C MET A 145 3.69 4.55 1.21
N TYR A 146 2.52 5.17 1.07
CA TYR A 146 2.38 6.63 1.00
C TYR A 146 1.74 7.26 2.26
N HIS A 147 1.33 6.46 3.25
CA HIS A 147 0.86 6.98 4.54
C HIS A 147 1.08 5.97 5.67
N THR A 148 1.21 6.48 6.90
CA THR A 148 1.11 5.66 8.11
C THR A 148 -0.34 5.27 8.35
N GLY A 149 -0.58 4.12 8.96
CA GLY A 149 -1.94 3.61 9.10
C GLY A 149 -2.12 2.75 10.35
N MET A 150 -3.25 2.96 11.03
CA MET A 150 -3.73 2.07 12.08
C MET A 150 -4.83 1.16 11.50
N TYR A 151 -4.70 -0.15 11.68
CA TYR A 151 -5.63 -1.15 11.17
C TYR A 151 -6.09 -2.06 12.31
N VAL A 152 -7.39 -2.38 12.37
CA VAL A 152 -7.92 -3.37 13.30
C VAL A 152 -8.54 -4.50 12.50
N PHE A 153 -7.90 -5.65 12.55
CA PHE A 153 -8.29 -6.84 11.80
C PHE A 153 -9.08 -7.79 12.68
N GLN A 154 -10.13 -8.35 12.11
CA GLN A 154 -10.80 -9.50 12.66
C GLN A 154 -10.44 -10.74 11.83
N VAL A 155 -10.07 -11.80 12.52
CA VAL A 155 -9.78 -13.12 11.99
C VAL A 155 -11.04 -13.98 12.10
N LYS A 156 -11.31 -14.79 11.08
CA LYS A 156 -12.31 -15.86 11.17
C LYS A 156 -11.84 -17.09 10.42
N ILE A 157 -11.94 -18.25 11.07
CA ILE A 157 -11.65 -19.54 10.45
C ILE A 157 -12.74 -19.85 9.42
N LEU A 158 -12.33 -20.28 8.22
CA LEU A 158 -13.22 -20.64 7.12
C LEU A 158 -13.36 -22.14 6.90
N ASP A 159 -12.41 -22.95 7.37
CA ASP A 159 -12.45 -24.39 7.10
C ASP A 159 -13.57 -25.07 7.93
N PRO A 160 -14.62 -25.63 7.27
CA PRO A 160 -15.70 -26.31 7.97
C PRO A 160 -15.26 -27.62 8.63
N ASN A 161 -14.13 -28.20 8.21
CA ASN A 161 -13.60 -29.42 8.79
C ASN A 161 -12.75 -29.16 10.03
N TYR A 162 -12.41 -27.90 10.33
CA TYR A 162 -11.59 -27.57 11.48
C TYR A 162 -12.39 -27.60 12.78
N SER A 163 -13.55 -26.94 12.82
CA SER A 163 -14.47 -26.95 13.97
C SER A 163 -15.84 -26.41 13.61
N PHE A 164 -16.86 -26.86 14.34
CA PHE A 164 -18.21 -26.27 14.31
C PHE A 164 -18.32 -24.97 15.13
N CYS A 165 -17.29 -24.60 15.89
CA CYS A 165 -17.27 -23.37 16.67
C CYS A 165 -16.94 -22.15 15.81
N ASN A 166 -17.52 -21.00 16.16
CA ASN A 166 -17.20 -19.73 15.51
C ASN A 166 -15.90 -19.13 16.10
N PHE A 167 -14.76 -19.66 15.68
CA PHE A 167 -13.46 -19.16 16.09
C PHE A 167 -13.13 -17.84 15.40
N THR A 168 -13.01 -16.79 16.22
CA THR A 168 -12.64 -15.45 15.79
C THR A 168 -11.59 -14.87 16.72
N ALA A 169 -10.74 -14.01 16.20
CA ALA A 169 -9.75 -13.26 16.98
C ALA A 169 -9.66 -11.84 16.43
N ILE A 170 -9.17 -10.90 17.24
CA ILE A 170 -8.94 -9.52 16.83
C ILE A 170 -7.49 -9.17 17.12
N PHE A 171 -6.85 -8.48 16.18
CA PHE A 171 -5.52 -7.91 16.38
C PHE A 171 -5.44 -6.57 15.67
N ALA A 172 -4.49 -5.74 16.08
CA ALA A 172 -4.28 -4.43 15.51
C ALA A 172 -2.84 -4.25 15.02
N ILE A 173 -2.68 -3.49 13.94
CA ILE A 173 -1.38 -3.17 13.35
C ILE A 173 -1.27 -1.66 13.17
N GLU A 174 -0.16 -1.10 13.63
CA GLU A 174 0.29 0.25 13.34
C GLU A 174 1.43 0.19 12.32
N VAL A 175 1.16 0.64 11.10
CA VAL A 175 2.17 0.73 10.04
C VAL A 175 2.82 2.11 10.10
N TYR A 176 4.14 2.13 10.19
CA TYR A 176 4.94 3.34 10.18
C TYR A 176 5.90 3.39 8.98
N GLY A 177 6.45 4.58 8.74
CA GLY A 177 7.29 4.86 7.59
C GLY A 177 6.46 5.17 6.34
N VAL A 178 6.95 6.14 5.57
CA VAL A 178 6.33 6.59 4.33
C VAL A 178 7.41 6.84 3.30
N ILE A 179 7.16 6.50 2.04
CA ILE A 179 7.92 7.05 0.93
C ILE A 179 7.19 8.34 0.54
N PRO A 180 7.72 9.53 0.89
CA PRO A 180 7.14 10.76 0.41
C PRO A 180 7.23 10.75 -1.12
N SER A 181 6.09 10.79 -1.79
CA SER A 181 6.09 11.02 -3.24
C SER A 181 6.61 12.44 -3.47
N PRO A 182 7.65 12.63 -4.30
CA PRO A 182 8.12 13.96 -4.61
C PRO A 182 6.97 14.72 -5.27
N SER A 183 6.57 15.85 -4.69
CA SER A 183 5.48 16.62 -5.29
C SER A 183 5.92 17.07 -6.69
N GLY A 184 5.09 16.84 -7.71
CA GLY A 184 5.43 17.19 -9.08
C GLY A 184 5.78 18.68 -9.23
N TYR A 185 5.17 19.53 -8.40
CA TYR A 185 5.52 20.95 -8.31
C TYR A 185 6.95 21.20 -7.82
N LEU A 186 7.39 20.54 -6.74
CA LEU A 186 8.76 20.67 -6.23
C LEU A 186 9.78 20.18 -7.28
N VAL A 187 9.50 19.07 -7.94
CA VAL A 187 10.36 18.54 -9.01
C VAL A 187 10.43 19.53 -10.18
N ALA A 188 9.30 20.04 -10.66
CA ALA A 188 9.25 21.00 -11.75
C ALA A 188 9.95 22.32 -11.41
N SER A 189 9.74 22.82 -10.18
CA SER A 189 10.41 24.03 -9.69
C SER A 189 11.92 23.86 -9.66
N PHE A 190 12.41 22.74 -9.13
CA PHE A 190 13.84 22.43 -9.08
C PHE A 190 14.47 22.32 -10.49
N LEU A 191 13.80 21.63 -11.42
CA LEU A 191 14.24 21.54 -12.81
C LEU A 191 14.27 22.92 -13.50
N PHE A 192 13.28 23.77 -13.22
CA PHE A 192 13.23 25.12 -13.75
C PHE A 192 14.40 25.97 -13.24
N PHE A 193 14.71 25.91 -11.94
CA PHE A 193 15.88 26.58 -11.36
C PHE A 193 17.19 26.10 -11.99
N LEU A 194 17.35 24.80 -12.21
CA LEU A 194 18.54 24.25 -12.88
C LEU A 194 18.68 24.75 -14.32
N MET A 195 17.58 24.80 -15.07
CA MET A 195 17.58 25.36 -16.43
C MET A 195 18.01 26.83 -16.42
N LEU A 196 17.40 27.65 -15.55
CA LEU A 196 17.74 29.06 -15.44
C LEU A 196 19.20 29.28 -15.09
N LEU A 197 19.73 28.47 -14.17
CA LEU A 197 21.14 28.53 -13.78
C LEU A 197 22.04 28.16 -14.96
N PHE A 198 21.73 27.09 -15.69
CA PHE A 198 22.46 26.70 -16.89
C PHE A 198 22.45 27.80 -17.96
N PHE A 199 21.28 28.38 -18.27
CA PHE A 199 21.17 29.48 -19.22
C PHE A 199 21.94 30.72 -18.77
N SER A 200 21.90 31.06 -17.48
CA SER A 200 22.64 32.20 -16.95
C SER A 200 24.16 32.02 -17.13
N ILE A 201 24.69 30.83 -16.84
CA ILE A 201 26.11 30.50 -17.04
C ILE A 201 26.47 30.57 -18.53
N LEU A 202 25.61 30.06 -19.40
CA LEU A 202 25.85 30.06 -20.84
C LEU A 202 25.87 31.48 -21.42
N VAL A 203 24.93 32.33 -20.98
CA VAL A 203 24.89 33.75 -21.38
C VAL A 203 26.09 34.52 -20.84
N LEU A 204 26.43 34.34 -19.56
CA LEU A 204 27.58 35.00 -18.95
C LEU A 204 28.90 34.57 -19.60
N SER A 205 29.06 33.27 -19.88
CA SER A 205 30.25 32.74 -20.57
C SER A 205 30.34 33.23 -22.01
N TYR A 206 29.22 33.32 -22.74
CA TYR A 206 29.17 33.93 -24.07
C TYR A 206 29.60 35.40 -24.06
N PHE A 207 29.06 36.21 -23.14
CA PHE A 207 29.44 37.62 -23.03
C PHE A 207 30.91 37.79 -22.63
N HIS A 208 31.40 36.93 -21.72
CA HIS A 208 32.81 36.92 -21.34
C HIS A 208 33.71 36.55 -22.53
N TYR A 209 33.36 35.51 -23.28
CA TYR A 209 34.04 35.13 -24.51
C TYR A 209 34.04 36.26 -25.54
N MET A 210 32.90 36.90 -25.78
CA MET A 210 32.79 38.03 -26.70
C MET A 210 33.65 39.22 -26.28
N ARG A 211 33.75 39.49 -24.96
CA ARG A 211 34.61 40.54 -24.42
C ARG A 211 36.09 40.25 -24.71
N ILE A 212 36.54 39.02 -24.45
CA ILE A 212 37.90 38.56 -24.77
C ILE A 212 38.13 38.64 -26.29
N TYR A 213 37.24 38.05 -27.09
CA TYR A 213 37.36 38.03 -28.54
C TYR A 213 37.49 39.45 -29.14
N LYS A 214 36.69 40.40 -28.66
CA LYS A 214 36.77 41.82 -29.08
C LYS A 214 38.10 42.46 -28.70
N GLN A 215 38.61 42.21 -27.49
CA GLN A 215 39.87 42.78 -27.00
C GLN A 215 41.10 42.20 -27.73
N TYR A 216 41.12 40.89 -28.00
CA TYR A 216 42.32 40.21 -28.49
C TYR A 216 42.36 40.02 -30.01
N ILE A 217 41.22 40.01 -30.71
CA ILE A 217 41.18 39.74 -32.16
C ILE A 217 40.73 40.98 -32.95
N TYR A 218 39.67 41.66 -32.53
CA TYR A 218 39.08 42.74 -33.32
C TYR A 218 39.84 44.07 -33.22
N GLU A 219 40.16 44.53 -31.99
CA GLU A 219 40.88 45.80 -31.79
C GLU A 219 42.29 45.82 -32.38
N PRO A 220 43.11 44.77 -32.25
CA PRO A 220 44.45 44.74 -32.85
C PRO A 220 44.40 44.78 -34.37
N GLN A 221 43.51 44.00 -35.00
CA GLN A 221 43.34 43.98 -36.47
C GLN A 221 42.83 45.32 -37.01
N TYR A 222 41.88 45.97 -36.33
CA TYR A 222 41.40 47.30 -36.70
C TYR A 222 42.51 48.36 -36.63
N LYS A 223 43.33 48.35 -35.56
CA LYS A 223 44.48 49.26 -35.42
C LYS A 223 45.54 49.04 -36.51
N ILE A 224 45.85 47.80 -36.87
CA ILE A 224 46.78 47.47 -37.95
C ILE A 224 46.24 47.97 -39.30
N ARG A 225 44.96 47.70 -39.61
CA ARG A 225 44.33 48.10 -40.87
C ARG A 225 44.21 49.62 -41.03
N ARG A 226 43.98 50.34 -39.93
CA ARG A 226 43.93 51.81 -39.92
C ARG A 226 45.31 52.45 -40.10
N ARG A 227 46.38 51.82 -39.59
CA ARG A 227 47.76 52.25 -39.84
C ARG A 227 48.16 52.06 -41.31
N GLN A 228 47.76 50.96 -41.94
CA GLN A 228 48.03 50.72 -43.38
C GLN A 228 47.29 51.68 -44.32
N LYS A 229 46.16 52.27 -43.89
CA LYS A 229 45.35 53.18 -44.73
C LYS A 229 45.79 54.66 -44.63
N ASN A 230 46.66 54.97 -43.66
CA ASN A 230 47.16 56.31 -43.38
C ASN A 230 48.67 56.46 -43.71
N SER A 231 49.27 55.44 -44.34
CA SER A 231 50.60 55.46 -44.95
C SER A 231 50.46 55.44 -46.45
#